data_AF-A0A0H3DCG4-F1
#
_entry.id   AF-A0A0H3DCG4-F1
#
_cell.length_a   1.000
_cell.length_b   1.000
_cell.length_c   1.000
_cell.angle_alpha   90.00
_cell.angle_beta   90.00
_cell.angle_gamma   90.00
#
_symmetry.space_group_name_H-M   'P 1'
#
loop_
_entity.id
_entity.type
_entity.pdbx_description
1 polymer ?
#
loop_
_entity_poly.entity_id
_entity_poly.type
_entity_poly.pdbx_seq_one_letter_code
_entity_poly.pdbx_strand_id
1 'polypeptide(L)' 'MADRLFIPAAFADLLATMPPASATPWDREHWLDVAYNTVRIEFSGPHSMEAMRLARVFLTALDATRIEIENAHLALAD' A
#
# COMPACT_ATOMS: atom_id res chain seq x y z
N MET A 1 2.19 -16.62 11.65
CA MET A 1 1.70 -15.71 12.72
C MET A 1 1.25 -14.45 12.00
N ALA A 2 -0.06 -14.19 11.91
CA ALA A 2 -0.54 -12.96 11.27
C ALA A 2 -0.25 -11.83 12.26
N ASP A 3 0.74 -10.99 11.95
CA ASP A 3 0.89 -9.72 12.63
C ASP A 3 -0.43 -8.98 12.48
N ARG A 4 -1.16 -8.83 13.59
CA ARG A 4 -2.38 -8.04 13.60
C ARG A 4 -1.94 -6.60 13.39
N LEU A 5 -1.95 -6.16 12.13
CA LEU A 5 -1.73 -4.78 11.77
C LEU A 5 -2.75 -3.95 12.56
N PHE A 6 -2.28 -3.22 13.56
CA PHE A 6 -3.14 -2.32 14.30
C PHE A 6 -3.50 -1.20 13.32
N ILE A 7 -4.71 -1.24 12.77
CA ILE A 7 -5.21 -0.23 11.85
C ILE A 7 -5.63 0.98 12.68
N PRO A 8 -4.96 2.14 12.56
CA PRO A 8 -5.40 3.34 13.25
C PRO A 8 -6.77 3.76 12.67
N ALA A 9 -7.73 4.09 13.54
CA ALA A 9 -9.10 4.40 13.13
C ALA A 9 -9.20 5.52 12.08
N ALA A 10 -8.28 6.49 12.14
CA ALA A 10 -8.19 7.58 11.17
C ALA A 10 -7.92 7.12 9.72
N PHE A 11 -7.40 5.90 9.53
CA PHE A 11 -7.10 5.33 8.21
C PHE A 11 -8.02 4.14 7.85
N ALA A 12 -9.07 3.88 8.64
CA ALA A 12 -9.96 2.75 8.40
C ALA A 12 -10.67 2.86 7.03
N ASP A 13 -11.15 4.05 6.69
CA ASP A 13 -11.83 4.30 5.41
C ASP A 13 -10.89 4.12 4.22
N LEU A 14 -9.63 4.52 4.35
CA LEU A 14 -8.61 4.26 3.33
C LEU A 14 -8.44 2.77 3.10
N LEU A 15 -8.28 1.98 4.17
CA LEU A 15 -8.09 0.54 4.07
C LEU A 15 -9.36 -0.22 3.64
N ALA A 16 -10.55 0.34 3.85
CA ALA A 16 -11.80 -0.22 3.35
C ALA A 16 -11.85 -0.25 1.81
N THR A 17 -11.07 0.61 1.14
CA THR A 17 -10.93 0.62 -0.33
C THR A 17 -9.86 -0.32 -0.86
N MET A 18 -9.16 -1.05 0.02
CA MET A 18 -8.06 -1.94 -0.38
C MET A 18 -8.56 -3.00 -1.37
N PRO A 19 -7.89 -3.17 -2.53
CA PRO A 19 -8.28 -4.18 -3.49
C PRO A 19 -8.13 -5.59 -2.87
N PRO A 20 -8.96 -6.56 -3.30
CA PRO A 20 -8.84 -7.93 -2.83
C PRO A 20 -7.48 -8.53 -3.22
N ALA A 21 -7.03 -9.55 -2.50
CA ALA A 21 -5.77 -10.24 -2.79
C ALA A 21 -5.71 -10.86 -4.20
N SER A 22 -6.86 -11.11 -4.82
CA SER A 22 -6.98 -11.59 -6.20
C SER A 22 -6.91 -10.49 -7.26
N ALA A 23 -6.79 -9.21 -6.87
CA ALA A 23 -6.67 -8.12 -7.81
C ALA A 23 -5.36 -8.18 -8.60
N THR A 24 -5.38 -7.61 -9.81
CA THR A 24 -4.19 -7.59 -10.65
C THR A 24 -3.05 -6.82 -9.97
N PRO A 25 -1.78 -7.14 -10.29
CA PRO A 25 -0.65 -6.38 -9.77
C PRO A 25 -0.77 -4.86 -10.04
N TRP A 26 -1.28 -4.46 -11.21
CA TRP A 26 -1.50 -3.05 -11.56
C TRP A 26 -2.55 -2.36 -10.69
N ASP A 27 -3.68 -3.02 -10.42
CA ASP A 27 -4.71 -2.46 -9.53
C ASP A 27 -4.18 -2.28 -8.10
N ARG A 28 -3.39 -3.25 -7.63
CA ARG A 28 -2.70 -3.18 -6.34
C ARG A 28 -1.69 -2.05 -6.30
N GLU A 29 -0.87 -1.91 -7.34
CA GLU A 29 0.13 -0.83 -7.46
C GLU A 29 -0.55 0.54 -7.39
N HIS A 30 -1.59 0.76 -8.22
CA HIS A 30 -2.29 2.03 -8.26
C HIS A 30 -2.89 2.39 -6.91
N TRP A 31 -3.57 1.44 -6.26
CA TRP A 31 -4.14 1.68 -4.94
C TRP A 31 -3.06 1.98 -3.90
N LEU A 32 -1.93 1.27 -3.90
CA LEU A 32 -0.81 1.49 -2.98
C LEU A 32 -0.19 2.88 -3.15
N ASP A 33 -0.03 3.35 -4.39
CA ASP A 33 0.49 4.69 -4.68
C ASP A 33 -0.47 5.79 -4.18
N VAL A 34 -1.78 5.65 -4.44
CA VAL A 34 -2.78 6.58 -3.91
C VAL A 34 -2.79 6.57 -2.38
N ALA A 35 -2.82 5.38 -1.77
CA ALA A 35 -2.85 5.22 -0.32
C ALA A 35 -1.61 5.82 0.36
N TYR A 36 -0.42 5.62 -0.20
CA TYR A 36 0.82 6.24 0.26
C TYR A 36 0.74 7.77 0.23
N ASN A 37 0.29 8.35 -0.89
CA ASN A 37 0.17 9.79 -1.03
C ASN A 37 -0.89 10.38 -0.08
N THR A 38 -2.00 9.68 0.16
CA THR A 38 -3.02 10.09 1.12
C THR A 38 -2.48 10.15 2.55
N VAL A 39 -1.79 9.10 3.03
CA VAL A 39 -1.24 9.11 4.40
C VAL A 39 -0.10 10.12 4.57
N ARG A 40 0.63 10.42 3.50
CA ARG A 40 1.72 11.40 3.53
C ARG A 40 1.25 12.81 3.89
N ILE A 41 0.00 13.16 3.55
CA ILE A 41 -0.61 14.45 3.90
C ILE A 41 -0.71 14.62 5.44
N GLU A 42 -0.87 13.53 6.17
CA GLU A 42 -1.02 13.53 7.63
C GLU A 42 0.31 13.60 8.41
N PHE A 43 1.46 13.69 7.73
CA PHE A 43 2.77 13.68 8.39
C PHE A 43 3.02 14.87 9.33
N SER A 44 2.31 15.98 9.12
CA SER A 44 2.34 17.15 10.01
C SER A 44 1.10 17.27 10.89
N GLY A 45 0.23 16.24 10.88
CA GLY A 45 -1.03 16.21 11.58
C GLY A 45 -0.98 15.49 12.94
N PRO A 46 -2.13 15.40 13.64
CA PRO A 46 -2.25 14.74 14.94
C PRO A 46 -1.97 13.22 14.90
N HIS A 47 -1.95 12.62 13.71
CA HIS A 47 -1.69 11.19 13.49
C HIS A 47 -0.36 10.93 12.76
N SER A 48 0.58 11.87 12.87
CA SER A 48 1.85 11.84 12.12
C SER A 48 2.66 10.54 12.30
N MET A 49 2.75 10.01 13.52
CA MET A 49 3.50 8.78 13.80
C MET A 49 2.85 7.56 13.17
N GLU A 50 1.54 7.43 13.27
CA GLU A 50 0.75 6.38 12.64
C GLU A 50 0.83 6.48 11.11
N ALA A 51 0.72 7.69 10.57
CA ALA A 51 0.84 7.97 9.15
C ALA A 51 2.21 7.55 8.60
N MET A 52 3.31 7.90 9.30
CA MET A 52 4.66 7.49 8.88
C MET A 52 4.87 5.98 8.93
N ARG A 53 4.32 5.30 9.93
CA ARG A 53 4.38 3.83 10.04
C ARG A 53 3.61 3.18 8.89
N LEU A 54 2.39 3.65 8.62
CA LEU A 54 1.55 3.12 7.56
C LEU A 54 2.14 3.41 6.16
N ALA A 55 2.71 4.61 5.97
CA ALA A 55 3.41 4.99 4.75
C ALA A 55 4.60 4.06 4.45
N ARG A 56 5.34 3.63 5.47
CA ARG A 56 6.42 2.66 5.29
C ARG A 56 5.89 1.31 4.83
N VAL A 57 4.78 0.84 5.41
CA VAL A 57 4.12 -0.42 4.99
C VAL A 57 3.66 -0.34 3.54
N PHE A 58 3.00 0.75 3.15
CA PHE A 58 2.56 0.95 1.76
C PHE A 58 3.73 1.03 0.79
N LEU A 59 4.79 1.77 1.13
CA LEU A 59 5.97 1.88 0.28
C LEU A 59 6.64 0.51 0.06
N THR A 60 6.82 -0.28 1.12
CA THR A 60 7.37 -1.64 1.00
C THR A 60 6.49 -2.54 0.14
N ALA A 61 5.17 -2.48 0.31
CA ALA A 61 4.24 -3.25 -0.52
C ALA A 61 4.24 -2.78 -1.99
N LEU A 62 4.38 -1.47 -2.22
CA LEU A 62 4.44 -0.87 -3.55
C LEU A 62 5.69 -1.34 -4.30
N ASP A 63 6.86 -1.30 -3.65
CA ASP A 63 8.11 -1.76 -4.23
C ASP A 63 8.03 -3.26 -4.58
N ALA A 64 7.48 -4.09 -3.70
CA ALA A 64 7.27 -5.51 -3.97
C ALA A 64 6.32 -5.75 -5.16
N THR A 65 5.25 -4.95 -5.26
CA THR A 65 4.27 -5.06 -6.36
C THR A 65 4.88 -4.64 -7.70
N ARG A 66 5.74 -3.62 -7.71
CA ARG A 66 6.48 -3.20 -8.91
C ARG A 66 7.44 -4.28 -9.42
N ILE A 67 8.13 -4.96 -8.51
CA ILE A 67 8.97 -6.12 -8.85
C ILE A 67 8.11 -7.26 -9.45
N GLU A 68 6.92 -7.51 -8.90
CA GLU A 68 5.97 -8.50 -9.45
C GLU A 68 5.56 -8.15 -10.89
N ILE A 69 5.24 -6.88 -11.15
CA ILE A 69 4.90 -6.38 -12.51
C ILE A 69 6.09 -6.52 -13.47
N GLU A 70 7.30 -6.15 -13.04
CA GLU A 70 8.51 -6.27 -13.85
C GLU A 70 8.78 -7.73 -14.26
N ASN A 71 8.71 -8.65 -13.31
CA ASN A 71 8.88 -10.08 -13.57
C ASN A 71 7.81 -10.62 -14.53
N ALA A 72 6.55 -10.17 -14.39
CA ALA A 72 5.48 -10.56 -15.30
C ALA A 72 5.74 -10.06 -16.74
N HIS A 73 6.27 -8.85 -16.90
CA HIS A 73 6.67 -8.35 -18.23
C HIS A 73 7.83 -9.16 -18.82
N LEU A 74 8.84 -9.51 -18.03
CA LEU A 74 9.97 -10.32 -18.49
C LEU A 74 9.51 -11.72 -18.95
N ALA A 75 8.63 -12.35 -18.18
CA ALA A 75 8.09 -13.68 -18.52
C ALA A 75 7.22 -13.70 -19.80
N LEU A 76 6.68 -12.55 -20.22
CA LEU A 76 5.92 -12.41 -21.46
C LEU A 76 6.81 -12.10 -22.68
N ALA A 77 8.08 -11.73 -22.44
CA ALA A 77 9.04 -11.40 -23.48
C ALA A 77 9.92 -12.60 -23.91
N ASP A 78 9.89 -13.70 -23.14
CA ASP A 78 10.51 -15.00 -23.43
C ASP A 78 9.56 -15.93 -24.22
#